data_AF-A0A9D8P8R8-F1
#
_entry.id   AF-A0A9D8P8R8-F1
#
_cell.length_a   1.000
_cell.length_b   1.000
_cell.length_c   1.000
_cell.angle_alpha   90.00
_cell.angle_beta   90.00
_cell.angle_gamma   90.00
#
_symmetry.space_group_name_H-M   'P 1'
#
loop_
_entity.id
_entity.type
_entity.pdbx_description
1 polymer ?
#
loop_
_entity_poly.entity_id
_entity_poly.type
_entity_poly.pdbx_seq_one_letter_code
_entity_poly.pdbx_strand_id
1 'polypeptide(L)'
;MKNNRDQFFAGDGFKRVRILDIDGKTKNIHMVCELGRKTWPLHFDKLEEIHDKIHSGEINLIPYEIDRLMPTWGNFITGLFKFLGCGKD
;
A
#
# COMPACT_ATOMS: atom_id res chain seq x y z
N MET A 1 0.09 13.81 -21.00
CA MET A 1 -1.19 13.55 -20.31
C MET A 1 -0.88 12.69 -19.09
N LYS A 2 -1.10 13.20 -17.86
CA LYS A 2 -0.79 12.47 -16.63
C LYS A 2 -1.87 11.41 -16.39
N ASN A 3 -1.51 10.13 -16.51
CA ASN A 3 -2.41 9.03 -16.23
C ASN A 3 -2.82 9.07 -14.74
N ASN A 4 -4.12 9.17 -14.46
CA ASN A 4 -4.68 9.01 -13.11
C ASN A 4 -4.60 7.56 -12.59
N ARG A 5 -3.91 6.66 -13.30
CA ARG A 5 -3.84 5.22 -12.99
C ARG A 5 -2.82 4.87 -11.90
N ASP A 6 -2.08 5.85 -11.39
CA ASP A 6 -1.03 5.61 -10.40
C ASP A 6 -1.42 6.17 -9.03
N GLN A 7 -2.69 6.57 -8.83
CA GLN A 7 -3.18 7.21 -7.62
C GLN A 7 -4.29 6.39 -6.96
N PHE A 8 -4.26 6.34 -5.64
CA PHE A 8 -5.25 5.65 -4.84
C PHE A 8 -5.51 6.37 -3.51
N PHE A 9 -6.63 6.05 -2.88
CA PHE A 9 -6.90 6.49 -1.52
C PHE A 9 -6.26 5.52 -0.54
N ALA A 10 -5.63 6.05 0.51
CA ALA A 10 -5.20 5.26 1.66
C ALA A 10 -6.40 4.54 2.31
N GLY A 11 -6.13 3.61 3.22
CA GLY A 11 -7.15 2.80 3.89
C GLY A 11 -8.25 3.60 4.59
N ASP A 12 -7.95 4.82 5.03
CA ASP A 12 -8.87 5.79 5.64
C ASP A 12 -9.83 6.47 4.63
N GLY A 13 -9.58 6.38 3.33
CA GLY A 13 -10.39 6.99 2.28
C GLY A 13 -10.20 8.51 2.12
N PHE A 14 -9.38 9.16 2.94
CA PHE A 14 -9.20 10.62 2.93
C PHE A 14 -7.90 11.04 2.26
N LYS A 15 -6.80 10.31 2.50
CA LYS A 15 -5.48 10.68 1.95
C LYS A 15 -5.30 10.08 0.58
N ARG A 16 -4.98 10.88 -0.45
CA ARG A 16 -4.51 10.34 -1.73
C ARG A 16 -3.01 10.08 -1.70
N VAL A 17 -2.65 8.96 -2.30
CA VAL A 17 -1.30 8.43 -2.42
C VAL A 17 -1.06 8.16 -3.90
N ARG A 18 0.13 8.52 -4.38
CA ARG A 18 0.57 8.27 -5.75
C ARG A 18 1.81 7.40 -5.75
N ILE A 19 1.83 6.37 -6.59
CA ILE A 19 3.03 5.60 -6.90
C ILE A 19 3.93 6.48 -7.78
N LEU A 20 5.12 6.79 -7.28
CA LEU A 20 6.12 7.56 -8.01
C LEU A 20 6.97 6.67 -8.89
N ASP A 21 7.44 5.56 -8.32
CA ASP A 21 8.37 4.66 -8.96
C ASP A 21 8.26 3.26 -8.34
N ILE A 22 8.56 2.26 -9.17
CA ILE A 22 8.66 0.87 -8.79
C ILE A 22 10.02 0.39 -9.29
N ASP A 23 10.97 0.24 -8.37
CA ASP A 23 12.30 -0.25 -8.69
C ASP A 23 12.32 -1.78 -8.66
N GLY A 24 12.29 -2.41 -9.82
CA GLY A 24 12.38 -3.86 -9.96
C GLY A 24 13.73 -4.46 -9.58
N LYS A 25 14.82 -3.68 -9.53
CA LYS A 25 16.14 -4.17 -9.11
C LYS A 25 16.24 -4.25 -7.60
N THR A 26 15.84 -3.18 -6.91
CA THR A 26 15.86 -3.15 -5.43
C THR A 26 14.58 -3.66 -4.79
N LYS A 27 13.57 -4.02 -5.61
CA LYS A 27 12.25 -4.46 -5.17
C LYS A 27 11.64 -3.48 -4.16
N ASN A 28 11.60 -2.20 -4.53
CA ASN A 28 10.99 -1.16 -3.70
C ASN A 28 9.93 -0.37 -4.46
N ILE A 29 8.86 -0.02 -3.75
CA ILE A 29 7.84 0.91 -4.21
C ILE A 29 8.06 2.24 -3.51
N HIS A 30 8.15 3.31 -4.30
CA HIS A 30 8.23 4.67 -3.81
C HIS A 30 6.91 5.38 -4.04
N MET A 31 6.34 5.96 -2.99
CA MET A 31 5.07 6.67 -3.06
C MET A 31 5.20 8.11 -2.57
N VAL A 32 4.22 8.93 -2.93
CA VAL A 32 4.09 10.31 -2.48
C VAL A 32 2.66 10.60 -2.03
N CYS A 33 2.52 11.25 -0.88
CA CYS A 33 1.24 11.76 -0.40
C CYS A 33 0.86 13.07 -1.11
N GLU A 34 -0.41 13.48 -1.04
CA GLU A 34 -0.89 14.76 -1.61
C GLU A 34 -0.03 15.99 -1.25
N LEU A 35 0.56 15.99 -0.05
CA LEU A 35 1.44 17.07 0.44
C LEU A 35 2.85 17.06 -0.18
N GLY A 36 3.12 16.19 -1.16
CA GLY A 36 4.45 16.06 -1.80
C GLY A 36 5.49 15.32 -0.94
N ARG A 37 5.10 14.83 0.24
CA ARG A 37 5.99 14.04 1.12
C ARG A 37 6.15 12.64 0.56
N LYS A 38 7.39 12.26 0.26
CA LYS A 38 7.75 10.88 -0.11
C LYS A 38 7.59 9.96 1.09
N THR A 39 7.02 8.78 0.87
CA THR A 39 7.04 7.72 1.87
C THR A 39 8.46 7.13 1.94
N TRP A 40 8.74 6.41 3.02
CA TRP A 40 9.85 5.46 3.03
C TRP A 40 9.67 4.43 1.90
N PRO A 41 10.73 3.74 1.45
CA PRO A 41 10.59 2.66 0.48
C PRO A 41 9.78 1.51 1.08
N LEU A 42 8.85 0.96 0.30
CA LEU A 42 8.07 -0.22 0.63
C LEU A 42 8.61 -1.42 -0.14
N HIS A 43 9.22 -2.36 0.57
CA HIS A 43 9.85 -3.52 -0.05
C HIS A 43 8.82 -4.57 -0.47
N PHE A 44 9.01 -5.19 -1.63
CA PHE A 44 8.06 -6.18 -2.17
C PHE A 44 7.91 -7.40 -1.28
N ASP A 45 9.01 -7.94 -0.74
CA ASP A 45 8.94 -9.14 0.12
C ASP A 45 8.02 -8.95 1.33
N LYS A 46 7.96 -7.72 1.89
CA LYS A 46 7.03 -7.41 2.98
C LYS A 46 5.59 -7.26 2.51
N LEU A 47 5.38 -6.71 1.31
CA LEU A 47 4.05 -6.68 0.71
C LEU A 47 3.53 -8.08 0.41
N GLU A 48 4.36 -8.96 -0.14
CA GLU A 48 4.00 -10.35 -0.44
C GLU A 48 3.63 -11.11 0.85
N GLU A 49 4.44 -10.97 1.91
CA GLU A 49 4.13 -11.56 3.23
C GLU A 49 2.76 -11.10 3.77
N ILE A 50 2.47 -9.80 3.72
CA ILE A 50 1.19 -9.26 4.21
C ILE A 50 0.04 -9.71 3.30
N HIS A 51 0.25 -9.72 1.98
CA HIS A 51 -0.74 -10.19 1.01
C HIS A 51 -1.10 -11.66 1.27
N ASP A 52 -0.12 -12.53 1.49
CA ASP A 52 -0.36 -13.95 1.76
C ASP A 52 -1.13 -14.17 3.07
N LYS A 53 -0.83 -13.38 4.12
CA LYS A 53 -1.57 -13.40 5.38
C LYS A 53 -3.02 -12.94 5.23
N ILE A 54 -3.29 -11.97 4.36
CA ILE A 54 -4.65 -11.54 4.05
C ILE A 54 -5.38 -12.60 3.24
N HIS A 55 -4.71 -13.17 2.23
CA HIS A 55 -5.30 -14.18 1.36
C HIS A 55 -5.63 -15.48 2.12
N SER A 56 -4.77 -15.87 3.06
CA SER A 56 -5.01 -17.02 3.95
C SER A 56 -6.08 -16.76 5.03
N GLY A 57 -6.46 -15.49 5.23
CA GLY A 57 -7.39 -15.07 6.28
C GLY A 57 -6.77 -15.02 7.68
N GLU A 58 -5.44 -15.09 7.80
CA GLU A 58 -4.73 -14.90 9.07
C GLU A 58 -4.94 -13.47 9.61
N ILE A 59 -5.01 -12.49 8.72
CA ILE A 59 -5.31 -11.09 9.05
C ILE A 59 -6.37 -10.52 8.09
N ASN A 60 -7.11 -9.53 8.56
CA ASN A 60 -8.06 -8.73 7.80
C ASN A 60 -7.34 -7.58 7.07
N LEU A 61 -7.88 -7.19 5.90
CA LEU A 61 -7.45 -6.01 5.16
C LEU A 61 -7.93 -4.71 5.83
N ILE A 62 -7.39 -4.43 7.03
CA ILE A 62 -7.63 -3.20 7.78
C ILE A 62 -6.31 -2.58 8.26
N PRO A 63 -6.23 -1.24 8.39
CA PRO A 63 -4.99 -0.57 8.74
C PRO A 63 -4.38 -1.06 10.05
N TYR A 64 -5.21 -1.30 11.07
CA TYR A 64 -4.76 -1.73 12.39
C TYR A 64 -4.00 -3.05 12.37
N GLU A 65 -4.49 -4.07 11.66
CA GLU A 65 -3.84 -5.37 11.64
C GLU A 65 -2.54 -5.34 10.82
N ILE A 66 -2.54 -4.61 9.71
CA ILE A 66 -1.34 -4.43 8.91
C ILE A 66 -0.28 -3.62 9.65
N ASP A 67 -0.67 -2.59 10.43
CA ASP A 67 0.26 -1.80 11.25
C ASP A 67 0.96 -2.64 12.33
N ARG A 68 0.36 -3.74 12.79
CA ARG A 68 1.02 -4.66 13.73
C ARG A 68 2.18 -5.43 13.12
N LEU A 69 2.16 -5.62 11.79
CA LEU A 69 3.23 -6.27 11.04
C LEU A 69 4.24 -5.24 10.52
N MET A 70 3.75 -4.06 10.16
CA MET A 70 4.54 -3.00 9.57
C MET A 70 4.07 -1.65 10.12
N PRO A 71 4.61 -1.20 11.26
CA PRO A 71 4.15 0.02 11.92
C PRO A 71 4.24 1.25 11.01
N THR A 72 3.21 2.11 11.07
CA THR A 72 3.04 3.35 10.30
C THR A 72 2.69 3.17 8.82
N TRP A 73 2.57 1.92 8.37
CA TRP A 73 2.33 1.57 6.98
C TRP A 73 0.93 1.03 6.71
N GLY A 74 0.20 0.62 7.74
CA GLY A 74 -1.09 -0.05 7.63
C GLY A 74 -2.07 0.73 6.78
N ASN A 75 -2.15 2.05 6.97
CA ASN A 75 -3.04 2.89 6.17
C ASN A 75 -2.66 2.91 4.67
N PHE A 76 -1.37 2.99 4.35
CA PHE A 76 -0.90 3.02 2.96
C PHE A 76 -1.07 1.67 2.27
N ILE A 77 -0.67 0.58 2.94
CA ILE A 77 -0.75 -0.78 2.41
C ILE A 77 -2.21 -1.20 2.22
N THR A 78 -3.09 -0.86 3.17
CA THR A 78 -4.53 -1.13 3.03
C THR A 78 -5.10 -0.45 1.78
N GLY A 79 -4.77 0.82 1.56
CA GLY A 79 -5.20 1.55 0.37
C GLY A 79 -4.64 0.95 -0.92
N LEU A 80 -3.36 0.58 -0.92
CA LEU A 80 -2.70 -0.03 -2.06
C LEU A 80 -3.36 -1.35 -2.44
N PHE A 81 -3.61 -2.23 -1.47
CA PHE A 81 -4.26 -3.52 -1.70
C PHE A 81 -5.71 -3.37 -2.16
N LYS A 82 -6.49 -2.44 -1.58
CA LYS A 82 -7.83 -2.13 -2.10
C LYS A 82 -7.78 -1.65 -3.55
N PHE A 83 -6.82 -0.78 -3.87
CA PHE A 83 -6.62 -0.28 -5.23
C PHE A 83 -6.22 -1.38 -6.23
N LEU A 84 -5.44 -2.37 -5.77
CA LEU A 84 -5.08 -3.55 -6.56
C LEU A 84 -6.18 -4.63 -6.59
N GLY A 85 -7.32 -4.41 -5.93
CA GLY A 85 -8.45 -5.34 -5.92
C GLY A 85 -8.35 -6.49 -4.92
N CYS A 86 -7.50 -6.38 -3.89
CA CYS A 86 -7.30 -7.43 -2.87
C CYS A 86 -8.38 -7.45 -1.76
N GLY A 87 -9.59 -6.95 -2.01
CA GLY A 87 -10.72 -7.01 -1.07
C GLY A 87 -11.68 -8.15 -1.42
N LYS A 88 -12.33 -8.74 -0.42
CA LYS A 88 -13.55 -9.53 -0.66
C LYS A 88 -14.69 -8.57 -0.96
N ASP A 89 -15.38 -8.77 -2.09
CA ASP A 89 -16.73 -8.26 -2.32
C ASP A 89 -17.69 -8.78 -1.23
#